data_AF-A0AAP2KT95-F1
#
_entry.id   AF-A0AAP2KT95-F1
#
_cell.length_a   1.000
_cell.length_b   1.000
_cell.length_c   1.000
_cell.angle_alpha   90.00
_cell.angle_beta   90.00
_cell.angle_gamma   90.00
#
_symmetry.space_group_name_H-M   'P 1'
#
loop_
_entity.id
_entity.type
_entity.pdbx_description
1 polymer ?
#
loop_
_entity_poly.entity_id
_entity_poly.type
_entity_poly.pdbx_seq_one_letter_code
_entity_poly.pdbx_strand_id
1 'polypeptide(L)'
;MSSPNLQEINRRLAAVGLPVNLNPQTAAKLKEAAPRERVLNALSRVEQANDAGARAFLDKTLQAAGLLGAANDAPPPQPVQQAPEPPPMDPEPAPPRDTRQNRSAQGNGQQQRARPPQHHVYGGKAALTFELDETTAGIPTVALDGANSVGERKYDWGSKVRIQFTTRELPVVAAVFLGIMPECSFQNHGPANDKGFSIAWQPERQAFFVKVWQGKGNLRAVPMPREDAFYVAQIVIRAIQQGSPARLDTAGTIACIRAFYGRS
;
A
#
# COMPACT_ATOMS: atom_id res chain seq x y z
N MET A 1 -2.96 -38.48 -15.02
CA MET A 1 -3.45 -37.09 -14.93
C MET A 1 -2.72 -36.27 -15.97
N SER A 2 -3.41 -35.72 -16.96
CA SER A 2 -2.79 -34.96 -18.05
C SER A 2 -2.12 -33.69 -17.49
N SER A 3 -0.85 -33.45 -17.85
CA SER A 3 -0.15 -32.25 -17.41
C SER A 3 -0.87 -31.00 -17.92
N PRO A 4 -1.14 -30.00 -17.07
CA PRO A 4 -1.87 -28.80 -17.50
C PRO A 4 -1.11 -28.07 -18.60
N ASN A 5 -1.82 -27.67 -19.66
CA ASN A 5 -1.25 -26.90 -20.77
C ASN A 5 -0.97 -25.44 -20.33
N LEU A 6 -0.25 -24.66 -21.14
CA LEU A 6 0.16 -23.30 -20.75
C LEU A 6 -1.02 -22.35 -20.52
N GLN A 7 -2.11 -22.51 -21.29
CA GLN A 7 -3.33 -21.72 -21.11
C GLN A 7 -3.98 -21.99 -19.75
N GLU A 8 -3.99 -23.25 -19.32
CA GLU A 8 -4.52 -23.66 -18.01
C GLU A 8 -3.69 -23.07 -16.86
N ILE A 9 -2.36 -23.04 -17.00
CA ILE A 9 -1.46 -22.45 -16.00
C ILE A 9 -1.68 -20.93 -15.92
N ASN A 10 -1.84 -20.23 -17.05
CA ASN A 10 -2.15 -18.80 -17.05
C ASN A 10 -3.48 -18.48 -16.36
N ARG A 11 -4.52 -19.29 -16.62
CA ARG A 11 -5.83 -19.14 -15.98
C ARG A 11 -5.72 -19.28 -14.47
N ARG A 12 -4.98 -20.29 -14.00
CA ARG A 12 -4.77 -20.55 -12.58
C ARG A 12 -3.94 -19.46 -11.89
N LEU A 13 -2.89 -18.98 -12.55
CA LEU A 13 -2.08 -17.85 -12.07
C LEU A 13 -2.92 -16.56 -11.98
N ALA A 14 -3.77 -16.29 -12.98
CA ALA A 14 -4.70 -15.17 -12.95
C ALA A 14 -5.74 -15.30 -11.82
N ALA A 15 -6.25 -16.51 -11.55
CA ALA A 15 -7.20 -16.77 -10.47
C ALA A 15 -6.61 -16.50 -9.07
N VAL A 16 -5.31 -16.70 -8.90
CA VAL A 16 -4.59 -16.31 -7.69
C VAL A 16 -4.09 -14.87 -7.73
N GLY A 17 -4.49 -14.04 -8.70
CA GLY A 17 -4.10 -12.62 -8.76
C GLY A 17 -2.67 -12.37 -9.24
N LEU A 18 -2.09 -13.32 -9.99
CA LEU A 18 -0.80 -13.19 -10.68
C LEU A 18 -1.02 -13.23 -12.19
N PRO A 19 -1.52 -12.15 -12.82
CA PRO A 19 -1.79 -12.14 -14.25
C PRO A 19 -0.47 -12.13 -15.03
N VAL A 20 -0.02 -13.30 -15.47
CA VAL A 20 1.13 -13.46 -16.35
C VAL A 20 0.71 -14.10 -17.67
N ASN A 21 1.39 -13.73 -18.75
CA ASN A 21 1.17 -14.33 -20.06
C ASN A 21 2.29 -15.32 -20.36
N LEU A 22 2.15 -16.57 -19.89
CA LEU A 22 3.06 -17.65 -20.26
C LEU A 22 2.79 -18.11 -21.68
N ASN A 23 3.72 -17.77 -22.57
CA ASN A 23 3.91 -18.31 -23.91
C ASN A 23 5.13 -19.27 -23.90
N PRO A 24 5.43 -20.00 -25.00
CA PRO A 24 6.55 -20.94 -25.03
C PRO A 24 7.92 -20.32 -24.67
N GLN A 25 8.14 -19.04 -24.98
CA GLN A 25 9.39 -18.32 -24.72
C GLN A 25 9.53 -17.93 -23.25
N THR A 26 8.47 -17.42 -22.64
CA THR A 26 8.41 -17.04 -21.21
C THR A 26 8.34 -18.26 -20.30
N ALA A 27 7.73 -19.36 -20.78
CA ALA A 27 7.77 -20.66 -20.11
C ALA A 27 9.20 -21.26 -20.07
N ALA A 28 10.05 -20.98 -21.06
CA ALA A 28 11.46 -21.38 -21.03
C ALA A 28 12.23 -20.59 -19.96
N LYS A 29 12.05 -19.26 -19.91
CA LYS A 29 12.62 -18.41 -18.84
C LYS A 29 12.14 -18.81 -17.44
N LEU A 30 10.87 -19.21 -17.32
CA LEU A 30 10.32 -19.70 -16.06
C LEU A 30 10.94 -21.04 -15.63
N LYS A 31 11.24 -21.93 -16.59
CA LYS A 31 11.94 -23.19 -16.32
C LYS A 31 13.38 -22.98 -15.84
N GLU A 32 14.04 -21.93 -16.34
CA GLU A 32 15.37 -21.52 -15.87
C GLU A 32 15.32 -21.00 -14.42
N ALA A 33 14.24 -20.32 -14.05
CA ALA A 33 14.04 -19.79 -12.69
C ALA A 33 13.59 -20.86 -11.67
N ALA A 34 12.75 -21.82 -12.06
CA ALA A 34 12.35 -22.94 -11.21
C ALA A 34 11.83 -24.16 -11.99
N PRO A 35 11.99 -25.39 -11.46
CA PRO A 35 11.39 -26.59 -12.03
C PRO A 35 9.86 -26.49 -12.11
N ARG A 36 9.29 -26.92 -13.24
CA ARG A 36 7.85 -26.84 -13.53
C ARG A 36 6.98 -27.44 -12.42
N GLU A 37 7.36 -28.58 -11.87
CA GLU A 37 6.62 -29.26 -10.79
C GLU A 37 6.55 -28.42 -9.52
N ARG A 38 7.63 -27.69 -9.23
CA ARG A 38 7.71 -26.82 -8.05
C ARG A 38 6.79 -25.60 -8.19
N VAL A 39 6.64 -25.06 -9.39
CA VAL A 39 5.68 -23.99 -9.72
C VAL A 39 4.24 -24.50 -9.60
N LEU A 40 3.94 -25.69 -10.12
CA LEU A 40 2.59 -26.29 -10.05
C LEU A 40 2.19 -26.66 -8.61
N ASN A 41 3.13 -27.16 -7.81
CA ASN A 41 2.91 -27.46 -6.40
C ASN A 41 2.67 -26.19 -5.58
N ALA A 42 3.45 -25.12 -5.83
CA ALA A 42 3.22 -23.83 -5.20
C ALA A 42 1.86 -23.25 -5.59
N LEU A 43 1.48 -23.30 -6.87
CA LEU A 43 0.19 -22.83 -7.36
C LEU A 43 -0.98 -23.56 -6.69
N SER A 44 -0.89 -24.89 -6.57
CA SER A 44 -1.94 -25.70 -5.93
C SER A 44 -2.06 -25.39 -4.43
N ARG A 45 -0.94 -25.09 -3.74
CA ARG A 45 -0.95 -24.67 -2.33
C ARG A 45 -1.55 -23.29 -2.12
N VAL A 46 -1.32 -22.36 -3.04
CA VAL A 46 -1.97 -21.03 -3.00
C VAL A 46 -3.48 -21.16 -3.22
N GLU A 47 -3.91 -21.99 -4.16
CA GLU A 47 -5.34 -22.20 -4.44
C GLU A 47 -6.09 -22.87 -3.28
N GLN A 48 -5.49 -23.89 -2.65
CA GLN A 48 -6.17 -24.69 -1.62
C GLN A 48 -6.10 -24.08 -0.23
N ALA A 49 -4.97 -23.47 0.13
CA ALA A 49 -4.69 -23.05 1.50
C ALA A 49 -4.35 -21.56 1.65
N ASN A 50 -4.40 -20.79 0.55
CA ASN A 50 -3.93 -19.40 0.50
C ASN A 50 -2.54 -19.22 1.14
N ASP A 51 -1.66 -20.19 0.88
CA ASP A 51 -0.36 -20.32 1.51
C ASP A 51 0.56 -19.15 1.14
N ALA A 52 0.85 -18.29 2.12
CA ALA A 52 1.68 -17.10 1.95
C ALA A 52 3.11 -17.42 1.48
N GLY A 53 3.68 -18.57 1.89
CA GLY A 53 5.02 -18.99 1.48
C GLY A 53 5.06 -19.47 0.04
N ALA A 54 4.03 -20.21 -0.38
CA ALA A 54 3.86 -20.62 -1.78
C ALA A 54 3.63 -19.41 -2.70
N ARG A 55 2.89 -18.40 -2.22
CA ARG A 55 2.66 -17.15 -2.96
C ARG A 55 3.94 -16.33 -3.13
N ALA A 56 4.70 -16.13 -2.05
CA ALA A 56 6.00 -15.45 -2.10
C ALA A 56 7.00 -16.16 -3.02
N PHE A 57 6.98 -17.49 -3.07
CA PHE A 57 7.78 -18.27 -4.01
C PHE A 57 7.37 -18.00 -5.47
N LEU A 58 6.07 -17.99 -5.78
CA LEU A 58 5.57 -17.69 -7.12
C LEU A 58 5.93 -16.28 -7.56
N ASP A 59 5.73 -15.27 -6.70
CA ASP A 59 6.10 -13.88 -6.97
C ASP A 59 7.59 -13.73 -7.31
N LYS A 60 8.45 -14.31 -6.47
CA LYS A 60 9.90 -14.26 -6.66
C LYS A 60 10.34 -14.97 -7.94
N THR A 61 9.72 -16.11 -8.24
CA THR A 61 10.08 -16.91 -9.43
C THR A 61 9.63 -16.22 -10.72
N LEU A 62 8.44 -15.63 -10.72
CA LEU A 62 7.91 -14.87 -11.86
C LEU A 62 8.66 -13.56 -12.08
N GLN A 63 9.08 -12.88 -10.99
CA GLN A 63 9.94 -11.71 -11.07
C GLN A 63 11.33 -12.05 -11.61
N ALA A 64 11.94 -13.15 -11.15
CA ALA A 64 13.23 -13.62 -11.67
C ALA A 64 13.16 -14.00 -13.16
N ALA A 65 12.01 -14.51 -13.62
CA ALA A 65 11.75 -14.78 -15.04
C ALA A 65 11.43 -13.52 -15.87
N GLY A 66 11.39 -12.33 -15.25
CA GLY A 66 11.07 -11.06 -15.92
C GLY A 66 9.61 -10.95 -16.36
N LEU A 67 8.71 -11.72 -15.73
CA LEU A 67 7.29 -11.79 -16.09
C LEU A 67 6.41 -10.89 -15.24
N LEU A 68 6.98 -10.29 -14.19
CA LEU A 68 6.38 -9.26 -13.37
C LEU A 68 7.23 -7.99 -13.47
N GLY A 69 6.84 -7.08 -14.35
CA GLY A 69 7.38 -5.72 -14.47
C GLY A 69 8.11 -5.38 -15.78
N ALA A 70 7.38 -4.79 -16.72
CA ALA A 70 7.86 -3.79 -17.69
C ALA A 70 6.66 -2.99 -18.22
N ALA A 71 6.14 -2.10 -17.37
CA ALA A 71 5.28 -0.99 -17.81
C ALA A 71 6.10 0.29 -17.62
N ASN A 72 7.05 0.51 -18.53
CA ASN A 72 7.59 1.82 -18.95
C ASN A 72 8.74 1.58 -19.93
N ASP A 73 8.41 1.56 -21.22
CA ASP A 73 9.30 1.92 -22.33
C ASP A 73 8.41 2.56 -23.40
N ALA A 74 8.14 3.86 -23.24
CA ALA A 74 7.66 4.69 -24.33
C ALA A 74 8.90 5.22 -25.09
N PRO A 75 8.96 5.18 -26.44
CA PRO A 75 10.12 5.64 -27.18
C PRO A 75 10.33 7.16 -27.05
N PRO A 76 11.58 7.66 -27.14
CA PRO A 76 11.88 9.09 -27.01
C PRO A 76 11.28 9.91 -28.17
N PRO A 77 10.85 11.17 -27.92
CA PRO A 77 10.28 12.03 -28.96
C PRO A 77 11.37 12.48 -29.95
N GLN A 78 11.06 12.39 -31.24
CA GLN A 78 11.88 12.89 -32.35
C GLN A 78 11.85 14.43 -32.41
N PRO A 79 12.89 15.09 -32.94
CA PRO A 79 12.99 16.55 -32.98
C PRO A 79 12.04 17.17 -34.00
N VAL A 80 11.25 18.14 -33.54
CA VAL A 80 10.30 18.90 -34.37
C VAL A 80 11.08 19.90 -35.25
N GLN A 81 11.00 19.75 -36.57
CA GLN A 81 11.44 20.76 -37.54
C GLN A 81 10.39 21.88 -37.63
N GLN A 82 10.85 23.13 -37.59
CA GLN A 82 10.06 24.36 -37.72
C GLN A 82 9.59 24.58 -39.17
N ALA A 83 8.33 25.00 -39.34
CA ALA A 83 7.78 25.69 -40.51
C ALA A 83 6.52 26.49 -40.08
N PRO A 84 6.14 27.58 -40.79
CA PRO A 84 5.84 28.88 -40.17
C PRO A 84 4.36 29.16 -39.83
N GLU A 85 4.15 30.09 -38.89
CA GLU A 85 2.85 30.65 -38.48
C GLU A 85 2.15 31.45 -39.61
N PRO A 86 0.82 31.32 -39.77
CA PRO A 86 -0.02 32.32 -40.43
C PRO A 86 -0.64 33.32 -39.42
N PRO A 87 -1.01 34.55 -39.85
CA PRO A 87 -1.35 35.67 -38.98
C PRO A 87 -2.79 35.61 -38.42
N PRO A 88 -3.14 36.45 -37.42
CA PRO A 88 -4.39 36.33 -36.66
C PRO A 88 -5.55 37.12 -37.28
N MET A 89 -6.77 36.57 -37.23
CA MET A 89 -8.03 37.31 -37.31
C MET A 89 -9.09 36.64 -36.43
N ASP A 90 -9.62 37.38 -35.45
CA ASP A 90 -10.83 37.05 -34.67
C ASP A 90 -12.12 37.45 -35.44
N PRO A 91 -13.36 37.30 -34.89
CA PRO A 91 -14.16 36.07 -34.93
C PRO A 91 -15.59 36.32 -35.51
N GLU A 92 -16.30 35.29 -35.99
CA GLU A 92 -17.73 35.41 -36.33
C GLU A 92 -18.55 34.20 -35.80
N PRO A 93 -19.78 34.39 -35.25
CA PRO A 93 -20.51 33.34 -34.52
C PRO A 93 -21.59 32.58 -35.35
N ALA A 94 -21.68 31.26 -35.10
CA ALA A 94 -22.79 30.24 -35.15
C ALA A 94 -24.05 30.44 -36.06
N PRO A 95 -24.74 29.39 -36.62
CA PRO A 95 -25.29 28.22 -35.88
C PRO A 95 -25.48 26.91 -36.74
N PRO A 96 -26.50 26.02 -36.51
CA PRO A 96 -26.46 24.78 -35.73
C PRO A 96 -26.71 23.49 -36.56
N ARG A 97 -26.50 22.29 -35.99
CA ARG A 97 -27.43 21.13 -36.08
C ARG A 97 -26.89 19.84 -35.46
N ASP A 98 -27.79 19.20 -34.72
CA ASP A 98 -27.77 17.82 -34.27
C ASP A 98 -27.43 16.82 -35.38
N THR A 99 -26.59 15.83 -35.05
CA THR A 99 -26.80 14.46 -35.55
C THR A 99 -26.25 13.44 -34.56
N ARG A 100 -27.20 12.85 -33.82
CA ARG A 100 -27.32 11.48 -33.33
C ARG A 100 -26.09 10.55 -33.40
N GLN A 101 -25.86 9.94 -32.22
CA GLN A 101 -25.68 8.50 -31.98
C GLN A 101 -24.56 7.78 -32.74
N ASN A 102 -23.59 7.29 -31.97
CA ASN A 102 -23.52 5.88 -31.58
C ASN A 102 -22.05 5.43 -31.51
N ARG A 103 -21.54 5.23 -30.29
CA ARG A 103 -20.69 4.07 -29.99
C ARG A 103 -20.61 3.89 -28.49
N SER A 104 -21.47 3.02 -28.01
CA SER A 104 -21.23 2.18 -26.84
C SER A 104 -19.86 1.52 -26.96
N ALA A 105 -18.84 2.14 -26.38
CA ALA A 105 -17.64 1.46 -25.93
C ALA A 105 -17.84 1.16 -24.45
N GLN A 106 -18.57 0.07 -24.20
CA GLN A 106 -18.61 -0.61 -22.92
C GLN A 106 -17.23 -1.24 -22.70
N GLY A 107 -16.26 -0.41 -22.31
CA GLY A 107 -15.00 -0.86 -21.78
C GLY A 107 -15.27 -1.38 -20.37
N ASN A 108 -15.09 -2.68 -20.17
CA ASN A 108 -14.95 -3.28 -18.84
C ASN A 108 -13.76 -2.61 -18.13
N GLY A 109 -14.02 -1.49 -17.48
CA GLY A 109 -13.11 -0.86 -16.55
C GLY A 109 -13.04 -1.71 -15.31
N GLN A 110 -12.10 -2.66 -15.28
CA GLN A 110 -11.51 -3.06 -14.01
C GLN A 110 -10.95 -1.79 -13.38
N GLN A 111 -11.76 -1.14 -12.53
CA GLN A 111 -11.31 -0.03 -11.71
C GLN A 111 -10.12 -0.56 -10.92
N GLN A 112 -8.91 -0.19 -11.35
CA GLN A 112 -7.71 -0.30 -10.53
C GLN A 112 -8.06 0.38 -9.23
N ARG A 113 -8.36 -0.40 -8.19
CA ARG A 113 -8.59 0.12 -6.86
C ARG A 113 -7.34 0.92 -6.53
N ALA A 114 -7.51 2.23 -6.37
CA ALA A 114 -6.42 3.11 -5.98
C ALA A 114 -5.79 2.51 -4.73
N ARG A 115 -4.46 2.42 -4.72
CA ARG A 115 -3.72 1.93 -3.57
C ARG A 115 -4.13 2.76 -2.34
N PRO A 116 -4.39 2.14 -1.17
CA PRO A 116 -4.71 2.90 0.01
C PRO A 116 -3.59 3.92 0.32
N PRO A 117 -3.93 5.11 0.84
CA PRO A 117 -2.95 6.07 1.30
C PRO A 117 -1.97 5.43 2.30
N GLN A 118 -0.67 5.64 2.07
CA GLN A 118 0.38 5.12 2.94
C GLN A 118 1.55 6.10 3.02
N HIS A 119 2.29 6.06 4.13
CA HIS A 119 3.50 6.85 4.34
C HIS A 119 4.61 5.99 4.96
N HIS A 120 5.83 6.11 4.45
CA HIS A 120 6.99 5.35 4.90
C HIS A 120 7.94 6.25 5.70
N VAL A 121 8.47 5.71 6.80
CA VAL A 121 9.45 6.38 7.65
C VAL A 121 10.68 5.49 7.77
N TYR A 122 11.84 6.03 7.41
CA TYR A 122 13.09 5.27 7.34
C TYR A 122 14.05 5.68 8.45
N GLY A 123 14.49 4.69 9.23
CA GLY A 123 15.56 4.84 10.22
C GLY A 123 16.76 3.97 9.89
N GLY A 124 17.87 4.16 10.62
CA GLY A 124 19.09 3.38 10.37
C GLY A 124 18.94 1.88 10.69
N LYS A 125 18.18 1.53 11.73
CA LYS A 125 18.01 0.14 12.20
C LYS A 125 16.68 -0.50 11.80
N ALA A 126 15.69 0.31 11.41
CA ALA A 126 14.37 -0.16 11.06
C ALA A 126 13.67 0.84 10.13
N ALA A 127 12.59 0.41 9.50
CA ALA A 127 11.66 1.25 8.77
C ALA A 127 10.23 0.97 9.24
N LEU A 128 9.38 1.99 9.17
CA LEU A 128 7.96 1.90 9.47
C LEU A 128 7.13 2.27 8.24
N THR A 129 5.94 1.66 8.12
CA THR A 129 4.91 2.09 7.17
C THR A 129 3.61 2.27 7.91
N PHE A 130 2.97 3.43 7.73
CA PHE A 130 1.60 3.69 8.13
C PHE A 130 0.72 3.62 6.89
N GLU A 131 -0.30 2.79 6.91
CA GLU A 131 -1.18 2.55 5.76
C GLU A 131 -2.63 2.60 6.22
N LEU A 132 -3.48 3.32 5.48
CA LEU A 132 -4.91 3.24 5.67
C LEU A 132 -5.38 1.82 5.34
N ASP A 133 -6.06 1.18 6.27
CA ASP A 133 -6.39 -0.24 6.18
C ASP A 133 -7.80 -0.50 6.72
N GLU A 134 -8.29 -1.72 6.56
CA GLU A 134 -9.56 -2.17 7.10
C GLU A 134 -9.38 -3.50 7.84
N THR A 135 -10.15 -3.71 8.91
CA THR A 135 -10.24 -5.04 9.52
C THR A 135 -10.98 -6.00 8.59
N THR A 136 -10.96 -7.30 8.90
CA THR A 136 -11.76 -8.29 8.18
C THR A 136 -13.27 -8.01 8.21
N ALA A 137 -13.73 -7.22 9.19
CA ALA A 137 -15.12 -6.77 9.31
C ALA A 137 -15.39 -5.44 8.56
N GLY A 138 -14.43 -4.93 7.78
CA GLY A 138 -14.56 -3.67 7.04
C GLY A 138 -14.50 -2.43 7.93
N ILE A 139 -13.95 -2.54 9.15
CA ILE A 139 -13.79 -1.39 10.05
C ILE A 139 -12.53 -0.61 9.65
N PRO A 140 -12.63 0.69 9.31
CA PRO A 140 -11.47 1.50 8.97
C PRO A 140 -10.44 1.57 10.11
N THR A 141 -9.17 1.46 9.75
CA THR A 141 -8.04 1.46 10.68
C THR A 141 -6.78 2.02 9.99
N VAL A 142 -5.69 2.10 10.74
CA VAL A 142 -4.35 2.32 10.22
C VAL A 142 -3.50 1.13 10.62
N ALA A 143 -2.83 0.54 9.64
CA ALA A 143 -1.80 -0.45 9.88
C ALA A 143 -0.44 0.20 10.07
N LEU A 144 0.25 -0.20 11.14
CA LEU A 144 1.65 0.07 11.42
C LEU A 144 2.47 -1.19 11.15
N ASP A 145 3.23 -1.16 10.06
CA ASP A 145 4.22 -2.18 9.75
C ASP A 145 5.61 -1.71 10.19
N GLY A 146 6.39 -2.57 10.84
CA GLY A 146 7.80 -2.35 11.13
C GLY A 146 8.71 -3.45 10.61
N ALA A 147 9.74 -3.06 9.87
CA ALA A 147 10.75 -3.94 9.31
C ALA A 147 12.15 -3.62 9.85
N ASN A 148 12.96 -4.64 10.07
CA ASN A 148 14.37 -4.45 10.46
C ASN A 148 15.22 -4.07 9.24
N SER A 149 16.26 -3.28 9.47
CA SER A 149 17.29 -3.03 8.47
C SER A 149 18.11 -4.29 8.22
N VAL A 150 18.37 -4.59 6.95
CA VAL A 150 19.26 -5.68 6.51
C VAL A 150 20.45 -5.15 5.70
N GLY A 151 20.62 -3.84 5.67
CA GLY A 151 21.69 -3.16 4.96
C GLY A 151 21.38 -1.69 4.75
N GLU A 152 22.28 -0.98 4.09
CA GLU A 152 22.08 0.43 3.78
C GLU A 152 20.81 0.63 2.95
N ARG A 153 19.83 1.34 3.53
CA ARG A 153 18.52 1.64 2.93
C ARG A 153 17.76 0.38 2.45
N LYS A 154 18.01 -0.77 3.07
CA LYS A 154 17.35 -2.05 2.76
C LYS A 154 16.70 -2.59 4.02
N TYR A 155 15.45 -3.01 3.91
CA TYR A 155 14.64 -3.45 5.04
C TYR A 155 13.94 -4.77 4.72
N ASP A 156 13.92 -5.67 5.70
CA ASP A 156 13.25 -6.97 5.59
C ASP A 156 11.76 -6.85 5.92
N TRP A 157 10.98 -6.54 4.87
CA TRP A 157 9.52 -6.51 4.95
C TRP A 157 8.89 -7.91 5.01
N GLY A 158 9.65 -8.97 4.72
CA GLY A 158 9.19 -10.36 4.82
C GLY A 158 8.99 -10.81 6.26
N SER A 159 9.80 -10.28 7.19
CA SER A 159 9.70 -10.53 8.64
C SER A 159 9.13 -9.33 9.43
N LYS A 160 8.28 -8.53 8.78
CA LYS A 160 7.68 -7.33 9.40
C LYS A 160 6.77 -7.68 10.58
N VAL A 161 6.71 -6.78 11.55
CA VAL A 161 5.65 -6.77 12.57
C VAL A 161 4.56 -5.83 12.10
N ARG A 162 3.35 -6.36 11.90
CA ARG A 162 2.14 -5.57 11.60
C ARG A 162 1.23 -5.49 12.82
N ILE A 163 0.74 -4.28 13.09
CA ILE A 163 -0.34 -3.98 14.04
C ILE A 163 -1.38 -3.11 13.31
N GLN A 164 -2.66 -3.40 13.48
CA GLN A 164 -3.75 -2.49 13.10
C GLN A 164 -4.21 -1.75 14.35
N PHE A 165 -4.31 -0.43 14.29
CA PHE A 165 -4.82 0.36 15.41
C PHE A 165 -6.29 0.07 15.64
N THR A 166 -6.69 -0.10 16.89
CA THR A 166 -8.11 -0.29 17.19
C THR A 166 -8.87 1.04 17.06
N THR A 167 -10.19 0.97 16.89
CA THR A 167 -11.06 2.17 16.87
C THR A 167 -10.90 3.02 18.14
N ARG A 168 -10.53 2.41 19.27
CA ARG A 168 -10.28 3.10 20.55
C ARG A 168 -8.92 3.76 20.62
N GLU A 169 -7.93 3.24 19.90
CA GLU A 169 -6.57 3.77 19.85
C GLU A 169 -6.44 4.95 18.90
N LEU A 170 -7.13 4.92 17.77
CA LEU A 170 -7.00 5.94 16.72
C LEU A 170 -7.12 7.39 17.26
N PRO A 171 -8.12 7.76 18.10
CA PRO A 171 -8.22 9.12 18.60
C PRO A 171 -7.04 9.52 19.51
N VAL A 172 -6.50 8.59 20.28
CA VAL A 172 -5.33 8.83 21.16
C VAL A 172 -4.07 9.01 20.32
N VAL A 173 -3.87 8.16 19.31
CA VAL A 173 -2.76 8.29 18.36
C VAL A 173 -2.83 9.64 17.64
N ALA A 174 -4.03 10.04 17.19
CA ALA A 174 -4.24 11.36 16.60
C ALA A 174 -3.93 12.49 17.58
N ALA A 175 -4.35 12.38 18.85
CA ALA A 175 -4.04 13.37 19.88
C ALA A 175 -2.52 13.55 20.08
N VAL A 176 -1.74 12.47 20.02
CA VAL A 176 -0.28 12.54 20.10
C VAL A 176 0.31 13.27 18.89
N PHE A 177 -0.11 12.93 17.67
CA PHE A 177 0.40 13.62 16.47
C PHE A 177 -0.05 15.07 16.34
N LEU A 178 -1.20 15.43 16.90
CA LEU A 178 -1.69 16.80 16.98
C LEU A 178 -0.99 17.62 18.07
N GLY A 179 -0.06 17.03 18.84
CA GLY A 179 0.64 17.68 19.94
C GLY A 179 -0.25 17.96 21.17
N ILE A 180 -1.40 17.28 21.26
CA ILE A 180 -2.33 17.40 22.38
C ILE A 180 -1.87 16.51 23.55
N MET A 181 -1.33 15.34 23.24
CA MET A 181 -0.74 14.42 24.20
C MET A 181 0.75 14.21 23.90
N PRO A 182 1.61 14.02 24.91
CA PRO A 182 3.03 13.83 24.68
C PRO A 182 3.37 12.44 24.13
N GLU A 183 2.60 11.41 24.51
CA GLU A 183 2.86 10.03 24.13
C GLU A 183 1.63 9.12 24.25
N CYS A 184 1.73 7.93 23.64
CA CYS A 184 0.82 6.81 23.84
C CYS A 184 1.56 5.46 23.75
N SER A 185 1.01 4.43 24.38
CA SER A 185 1.53 3.06 24.35
C SER A 185 0.40 2.05 24.45
N PHE A 186 0.38 1.08 23.55
CA PHE A 186 -0.64 0.04 23.46
C PHE A 186 0.01 -1.33 23.30
N GLN A 187 -0.63 -2.35 23.90
CA GLN A 187 -0.12 -3.71 24.03
C GLN A 187 -1.24 -4.71 23.79
N ASN A 188 -0.92 -6.01 23.82
CA ASN A 188 -1.86 -7.11 23.67
C ASN A 188 -2.50 -7.18 22.26
N HIS A 189 -1.76 -6.81 21.23
CA HIS A 189 -2.17 -7.03 19.84
C HIS A 189 -1.74 -8.42 19.34
N GLY A 190 -2.43 -8.87 18.30
CA GLY A 190 -2.13 -10.13 17.60
C GLY A 190 -2.65 -11.37 18.34
N PRO A 191 -2.67 -12.55 17.68
CA PRO A 191 -3.27 -13.76 18.23
C PRO A 191 -2.64 -14.25 19.54
N ALA A 192 -1.35 -13.95 19.74
CA ALA A 192 -0.61 -14.32 20.94
C ALA A 192 -0.59 -13.21 22.01
N ASN A 193 -1.28 -12.08 21.78
CA ASN A 193 -1.28 -10.90 22.65
C ASN A 193 0.13 -10.37 22.99
N ASP A 194 1.09 -10.58 22.08
CA ASP A 194 2.51 -10.29 22.30
C ASP A 194 3.00 -9.08 21.50
N LYS A 195 2.12 -8.42 20.74
CA LYS A 195 2.46 -7.23 19.95
C LYS A 195 2.02 -5.94 20.65
N GLY A 196 2.78 -4.88 20.40
CA GLY A 196 2.45 -3.54 20.88
C GLY A 196 3.21 -2.45 20.13
N PHE A 197 2.81 -1.22 20.38
CA PHE A 197 3.47 -0.03 19.83
C PHE A 197 3.46 1.13 20.83
N SER A 198 4.37 2.07 20.64
CA SER A 198 4.38 3.33 21.38
C SER A 198 4.84 4.47 20.49
N ILE A 199 4.31 5.65 20.72
CA ILE A 199 4.66 6.88 20.02
C ILE A 199 4.87 7.94 21.09
N ALA A 200 6.03 8.59 21.10
CA ALA A 200 6.34 9.66 22.04
C ALA A 200 7.05 10.82 21.34
N TRP A 201 6.66 12.05 21.64
CA TRP A 201 7.38 13.24 21.18
C TRP A 201 8.72 13.38 21.92
N GLN A 202 9.81 13.66 21.18
CA GLN A 202 11.14 13.93 21.72
C GLN A 202 11.54 15.37 21.38
N PRO A 203 11.29 16.35 22.29
CA PRO A 203 11.57 17.76 22.05
C PRO A 203 13.02 18.04 21.64
N GLU A 204 13.97 17.33 22.25
CA GLU A 204 15.41 17.47 22.00
C GLU A 204 15.83 17.04 20.58
N ARG A 205 15.01 16.19 19.93
CA ARG A 205 15.25 15.72 18.56
C ARG A 205 14.28 16.32 17.55
N GLN A 206 13.30 17.10 18.01
CA GLN A 206 12.17 17.60 17.20
C GLN A 206 11.51 16.49 16.36
N ALA A 207 11.39 15.30 16.94
CA ALA A 207 10.90 14.12 16.26
C ALA A 207 10.04 13.27 17.20
N PHE A 208 9.11 12.49 16.63
CA PHE A 208 8.46 11.42 17.38
C PHE A 208 9.36 10.19 17.38
N PHE A 209 9.43 9.46 18.49
CA PHE A 209 10.05 8.16 18.54
C PHE A 209 8.98 7.09 18.53
N VAL A 210 8.91 6.36 17.42
CA VAL A 210 7.90 5.32 17.20
C VAL A 210 8.54 3.96 17.38
N LYS A 211 7.90 3.12 18.20
CA LYS A 211 8.30 1.73 18.45
C LYS A 211 7.16 0.80 18.09
N VAL A 212 7.49 -0.35 17.50
CA VAL A 212 6.59 -1.48 17.31
C VAL A 212 7.34 -2.77 17.63
N TRP A 213 6.70 -3.68 18.36
CA TRP A 213 7.35 -4.91 18.82
C TRP A 213 6.44 -6.13 18.76
N GLN A 214 7.06 -7.31 18.82
CA GLN A 214 6.40 -8.60 18.96
C GLN A 214 7.21 -9.52 19.88
N GLY A 215 6.69 -9.86 21.06
CA GLY A 215 7.40 -10.67 22.03
C GLY A 215 8.71 -10.02 22.50
N LYS A 216 9.60 -10.81 23.11
CA LYS A 216 10.87 -10.32 23.65
C LYS A 216 11.92 -10.20 22.54
N GLY A 217 12.63 -9.06 22.51
CA GLY A 217 13.77 -8.83 21.62
C GLY A 217 13.44 -8.46 20.18
N ASN A 218 12.17 -8.52 19.76
CA ASN A 218 11.75 -8.19 18.40
C ASN A 218 11.20 -6.74 18.33
N LEU A 219 12.06 -5.75 18.56
CA LEU A 219 11.70 -4.32 18.55
C LEU A 219 12.16 -3.64 17.26
N ARG A 220 11.25 -2.90 16.60
CA ARG A 220 11.58 -1.93 15.55
C ARG A 220 11.32 -0.53 16.09
N ALA A 221 12.31 0.34 16.03
CA ALA A 221 12.19 1.71 16.51
C ALA A 221 12.77 2.69 15.50
N VAL A 222 12.02 3.75 15.21
CA VAL A 222 12.37 4.75 14.19
C VAL A 222 12.08 6.15 14.74
N PRO A 223 13.07 7.07 14.71
CA PRO A 223 12.77 8.49 14.86
C PRO A 223 12.03 8.98 13.62
N MET A 224 10.86 9.54 13.81
CA MET A 224 9.99 10.09 12.79
C MET A 224 10.02 11.63 12.88
N PRO A 225 10.67 12.32 11.93
CA PRO A 225 10.64 13.78 11.85
C PRO A 225 9.21 14.33 11.73
N ARG A 226 9.03 15.60 12.09
CA ARG A 226 7.72 16.28 12.02
C ARG A 226 7.13 16.29 10.60
N GLU A 227 7.99 16.30 9.58
CA GLU A 227 7.61 16.31 8.17
C GLU A 227 6.90 14.99 7.81
N ASP A 228 7.40 13.86 8.32
CA ASP A 228 6.74 12.56 8.16
C ASP A 228 5.49 12.46 9.04
N ALA A 229 5.58 12.93 10.29
CA ALA A 229 4.46 12.93 11.21
C ALA A 229 3.24 13.68 10.67
N PHE A 230 3.46 14.76 9.90
CA PHE A 230 2.39 15.51 9.24
C PHE A 230 1.55 14.64 8.30
N TYR A 231 2.18 13.84 7.43
CA TYR A 231 1.46 12.94 6.52
C TYR A 231 0.83 11.77 7.26
N VAL A 232 1.51 11.21 8.27
CA VAL A 232 0.96 10.14 9.10
C VAL A 232 -0.29 10.61 9.85
N ALA A 233 -0.29 11.83 10.40
CA ALA A 233 -1.45 12.40 11.07
C ALA A 233 -2.68 12.46 10.16
N GLN A 234 -2.50 12.80 8.88
CA GLN A 234 -3.59 12.82 7.89
C GLN A 234 -4.17 11.43 7.64
N ILE A 235 -3.33 10.39 7.58
CA ILE A 235 -3.77 8.99 7.43
C ILE A 235 -4.61 8.57 8.63
N VAL A 236 -4.16 8.89 9.85
CA VAL A 236 -4.88 8.57 11.10
C VAL A 236 -6.22 9.31 11.17
N ILE A 237 -6.24 10.61 10.86
CA ILE A 237 -7.49 11.40 10.85
C ILE A 237 -8.46 10.83 9.82
N ARG A 238 -7.99 10.44 8.63
CA ARG A 238 -8.83 9.83 7.59
C ARG A 238 -9.46 8.52 8.06
N ALA A 239 -8.72 7.67 8.75
CA ALA A 239 -9.27 6.43 9.32
C ALA A 239 -10.38 6.72 10.34
N ILE A 240 -10.19 7.70 11.22
CA ILE A 240 -11.20 8.13 12.19
C ILE A 240 -12.47 8.62 11.47
N GLN A 241 -12.31 9.44 10.43
CA GLN A 241 -13.44 9.99 9.66
C GLN A 241 -14.23 8.90 8.95
N GLN A 242 -13.54 7.93 8.33
CA GLN A 242 -14.19 6.81 7.65
C GLN A 242 -14.98 5.92 8.62
N GLY A 243 -14.50 5.73 9.85
CA GLY A 243 -15.19 4.96 10.88
C GLY A 243 -16.23 5.75 11.69
N SER A 244 -16.32 7.07 11.52
CA SER A 244 -17.16 7.93 12.35
C SER A 244 -18.63 7.92 11.89
N PRO A 245 -19.60 7.59 12.77
CA PRO A 245 -21.01 7.61 12.41
C PRO A 245 -21.52 9.03 12.15
N ALA A 246 -20.91 10.04 12.78
CA ALA A 246 -21.29 11.45 12.63
C ALA A 246 -20.77 12.09 11.33
N ARG A 247 -19.92 11.39 10.56
CA ARG A 247 -19.30 11.86 9.31
C ARG A 247 -18.69 13.26 9.43
N LEU A 248 -17.97 13.49 10.53
CA LEU A 248 -17.31 14.77 10.79
C LEU A 248 -16.26 15.06 9.71
N ASP A 249 -16.19 16.32 9.30
CA ASP A 249 -15.09 16.81 8.48
C ASP A 249 -13.78 16.87 9.29
N THR A 250 -12.69 17.32 8.66
CA THR A 250 -11.37 17.31 9.31
C THR A 250 -11.33 18.26 10.50
N ALA A 251 -11.94 19.45 10.35
CA ALA A 251 -12.00 20.44 11.41
C ALA A 251 -12.80 19.92 12.63
N GLY A 252 -13.98 19.34 12.39
CA GLY A 252 -14.82 18.75 13.43
C GLY A 252 -14.15 17.57 14.12
N THR A 253 -13.45 16.71 13.37
CA THR A 253 -12.69 15.59 13.93
C THR A 253 -11.59 16.09 14.88
N ILE A 254 -10.78 17.07 14.45
CA ILE A 254 -9.73 17.68 15.28
C ILE A 254 -10.35 18.38 16.51
N ALA A 255 -11.47 19.08 16.35
CA ALA A 255 -12.16 19.75 17.44
C ALA A 255 -12.65 18.75 18.51
N CYS A 256 -13.23 17.63 18.09
CA CYS A 256 -13.60 16.55 19.01
C CYS A 256 -12.37 16.00 19.75
N ILE A 257 -11.28 15.68 19.04
CA ILE A 257 -10.07 15.16 19.68
C ILE A 257 -9.54 16.17 20.72
N ARG A 258 -9.45 17.46 20.38
CA ARG A 258 -9.04 18.50 21.34
C ARG A 258 -9.97 18.59 22.55
N ALA A 259 -11.29 18.53 22.33
CA ALA A 259 -12.27 18.64 23.40
C ALA A 259 -12.18 17.51 24.44
N PHE A 260 -11.78 16.30 24.03
CA PHE A 260 -11.67 15.13 24.91
C PHE A 260 -10.26 14.93 25.47
N TYR A 261 -9.22 15.14 24.67
CA TYR A 261 -7.84 14.84 25.05
C TYR A 261 -7.01 16.06 25.46
N GLY A 262 -7.47 17.28 25.18
CA GLY A 262 -6.77 18.52 25.52
C GLY A 262 -7.12 19.08 26.90
N ARG A 263 -7.79 18.31 27.77
CA ARG A 263 -8.19 18.74 29.12
C ARG A 263 -7.13 18.45 30.21
N SER A 264 -5.91 18.14 29.81
CA SER A 264 -4.77 17.83 30.70
C SER A 264 -4.08 19.08 31.23
#